data_AF-A0AAU1LGU8-F1
#
_entry.id   AF-A0AAU1LGU8-F1
#
_cell.length_a   1.000
_cell.length_b   1.000
_cell.length_c   1.000
_cell.angle_alpha   90.00
_cell.angle_beta   90.00
_cell.angle_gamma   90.00
#
_symmetry.space_group_name_H-M   'P 1'
#
loop_
_entity.id
_entity.type
_entity.pdbx_description
1 polymer ?
#
loop_
_entity_poly.entity_id
_entity_poly.type
_entity_poly.pdbx_seq_one_letter_code
_entity_poly.pdbx_strand_id
1 'polypeptide(L)'
;MLDRSQAATTVEEFVAHDIAFHLRIVEAVDNPVLSMLLRVLSTRTPRVRIVRGSRTRDALDSAHRDHEQILGALQSRDALPAAAAATVHITAMEQWLAASLSDDALRAIDG
;
A
#
# COMPACT_ATOMS: atom_id res chain seq x y z
N MET A 1 -4.10 0.01 -14.38
CA MET A 1 -3.16 0.73 -13.46
C MET A 1 -2.70 -0.21 -12.37
N LEU A 2 -3.65 -0.87 -11.71
CA LEU A 2 -3.37 -2.02 -10.87
C LEU A 2 -2.60 -3.10 -11.65
N ASP A 3 -2.96 -3.35 -12.91
CA ASP A 3 -2.22 -4.26 -13.81
C ASP A 3 -0.74 -3.88 -13.99
N ARG A 4 -0.42 -2.57 -13.97
CA ARG A 4 0.97 -2.09 -14.06
C ARG A 4 1.71 -2.24 -12.74
N SER A 5 0.99 -2.13 -11.61
CA SER A 5 1.53 -2.44 -10.28
C SER A 5 1.84 -3.94 -10.14
N GLN A 6 0.98 -4.81 -10.68
CA GLN A 6 1.17 -6.26 -10.68
C GLN A 6 2.35 -6.70 -11.54
N ALA A 7 2.54 -6.05 -12.69
CA ALA A 7 3.64 -6.32 -13.61
C ALA A 7 4.97 -5.70 -13.16
N ALA A 8 5.00 -4.97 -12.05
CA ALA A 8 6.21 -4.30 -11.57
C ALA A 8 7.32 -5.32 -11.29
N THR A 9 8.50 -5.04 -11.84
CA THR A 9 9.66 -5.94 -11.71
C THR A 9 10.60 -5.50 -10.59
N THR A 10 10.42 -4.27 -10.10
CA THR A 10 11.22 -3.67 -9.02
C THR A 10 10.32 -3.11 -7.93
N VAL A 11 10.87 -3.01 -6.72
CA VAL A 11 10.21 -2.40 -5.56
C VAL A 11 9.85 -0.94 -5.83
N GLU A 12 10.75 -0.21 -6.47
CA GLU A 12 10.59 1.21 -6.77
C GLU A 12 9.45 1.43 -7.76
N GLU A 13 9.33 0.54 -8.74
CA GLU A 13 8.26 0.55 -9.72
C GLU A 13 6.91 0.23 -9.05
N PHE A 14 6.83 -0.78 -8.19
CA PHE A 14 5.62 -1.07 -7.43
C PHE A 14 5.19 0.15 -6.59
N VAL A 15 6.12 0.71 -5.80
CA VAL A 15 5.84 1.86 -4.93
C VAL A 15 5.39 3.08 -5.74
N ALA A 16 5.95 3.30 -6.92
CA ALA A 16 5.51 4.39 -7.79
C ALA A 16 4.06 4.20 -8.28
N HIS A 17 3.70 2.99 -8.68
CA HIS A 17 2.34 2.66 -9.12
C HIS A 17 1.33 2.70 -7.97
N ASP A 18 1.72 2.24 -6.79
CA ASP A 18 0.94 2.27 -5.55
C ASP A 18 0.55 3.70 -5.15
N ILE A 19 1.55 4.59 -5.05
CA ILE A 19 1.33 6.01 -4.74
C ILE A 19 0.36 6.64 -5.74
N ALA A 20 0.57 6.38 -7.03
CA ALA A 20 -0.27 6.96 -8.06
C ALA A 20 -1.72 6.44 -7.98
N PHE A 21 -1.95 5.20 -7.51
CA PHE A 21 -3.29 4.62 -7.36
C PHE A 21 -4.04 5.35 -6.26
N HIS A 22 -3.40 5.50 -5.10
CA HIS A 22 -3.94 6.23 -3.97
C HIS A 22 -4.24 7.71 -4.30
N LEU A 23 -3.36 8.39 -5.03
CA LEU A 23 -3.59 9.77 -5.46
C LEU A 23 -4.85 9.90 -6.32
N ARG A 24 -5.12 8.95 -7.23
CA ARG A 24 -6.33 8.97 -8.06
C ARG A 24 -7.62 8.73 -7.26
N ILE A 25 -7.58 7.87 -6.22
CA ILE A 25 -8.72 7.71 -5.31
C ILE A 25 -8.99 9.03 -4.60
N VAL A 26 -7.94 9.69 -4.13
CA VAL A 26 -8.03 10.98 -3.45
C VAL A 26 -8.56 12.07 -4.38
N GLU A 27 -8.07 12.18 -5.60
CA GLU A 27 -8.56 13.16 -6.59
C GLU A 27 -10.04 12.98 -6.91
N ALA A 28 -10.57 11.76 -6.77
CA ALA A 28 -11.99 11.48 -6.95
C ALA A 28 -12.86 11.85 -5.73
N VAL A 29 -12.26 12.17 -4.58
CA VAL A 29 -12.95 12.48 -3.32
C VAL A 29 -12.63 13.92 -2.92
N ASP A 30 -13.63 14.78 -2.85
CA ASP A 30 -13.48 16.19 -2.42
C ASP A 30 -13.32 16.30 -0.88
N ASN A 31 -12.38 15.51 -0.32
CA ASN A 31 -12.06 15.50 1.12
C ASN A 31 -10.55 15.78 1.33
N PRO A 32 -10.17 17.05 1.55
CA PRO A 32 -8.78 17.48 1.62
C PRO A 32 -8.00 16.90 2.82
N VAL A 33 -8.68 16.41 3.85
CA VAL A 33 -8.04 15.78 5.03
C VAL A 33 -7.50 14.39 4.67
N LEU A 34 -8.30 13.59 3.94
CA LEU A 34 -7.89 12.29 3.42
C LEU A 34 -6.73 12.42 2.43
N SER A 35 -6.74 13.48 1.60
CA SER A 35 -5.65 13.79 0.68
C SER A 35 -4.31 14.05 1.39
N MET A 36 -4.33 14.71 2.54
CA MET A 36 -3.12 15.09 3.26
C MET A 36 -2.47 13.91 3.99
N LEU A 37 -3.27 13.04 4.63
CA LEU A 37 -2.77 11.82 5.29
C LEU A 37 -2.14 10.84 4.28
N LEU A 38 -2.78 10.62 3.13
CA LEU A 38 -2.26 9.75 2.08
C LEU A 38 -0.97 10.29 1.45
N ARG A 39 -0.84 11.60 1.24
CA ARG A 39 0.41 12.22 0.77
C ARG A 39 1.58 12.03 1.73
N VAL A 40 1.33 12.10 3.04
CA VAL A 40 2.37 11.89 4.07
C VAL A 40 2.83 10.42 4.08
N LEU A 41 1.89 9.47 4.01
CA LEU A 41 2.17 8.03 3.95
C LEU A 41 2.80 7.56 2.61
N SER A 42 2.68 8.38 1.56
CA SER A 42 3.22 8.14 0.20
C SER A 42 4.66 8.61 0.02
N THR A 43 5.36 9.03 1.08
CA THR A 43 6.77 9.45 0.95
C THR A 43 7.67 8.27 0.55
N ARG A 44 8.41 8.47 -0.56
CA ARG A 44 9.10 7.43 -1.35
C ARG A 44 10.20 6.66 -0.62
N THR A 45 10.92 7.34 0.28
CA THR A 45 12.21 6.83 0.82
C THR A 45 12.06 5.79 1.93
N PRO A 46 11.15 5.96 2.93
CA PRO A 46 10.94 4.94 3.97
C PRO A 46 10.30 3.66 3.43
N ARG A 47 9.30 3.77 2.53
CA ARG A 47 8.60 2.62 1.96
C ARG A 47 9.52 1.70 1.16
N VAL A 48 10.39 2.25 0.31
CA VAL A 48 11.34 1.45 -0.48
C VAL A 48 12.28 0.63 0.42
N ARG A 49 12.74 1.20 1.54
CA ARG A 49 13.65 0.50 2.47
C ARG A 49 12.97 -0.68 3.15
N ILE A 50 11.71 -0.51 3.54
CA ILE A 50 10.92 -1.56 4.22
C ILE A 50 10.51 -2.65 3.22
N VAL A 51 10.07 -2.28 2.01
CA VAL A 51 9.64 -3.25 0.99
C VAL A 51 10.80 -4.15 0.55
N ARG A 52 12.05 -3.69 0.64
CA ARG A 52 13.26 -4.48 0.36
C ARG A 52 13.66 -5.46 1.49
N GLY A 53 13.06 -5.39 2.69
CA GLY A 53 13.53 -6.06 3.91
C GLY A 53 13.45 -7.59 3.93
N SER A 54 12.26 -8.19 3.73
CA SER A 54 12.06 -9.63 3.54
C SER A 54 10.59 -9.93 3.23
N ARG A 55 10.31 -11.03 2.50
CA ARG A 55 8.97 -11.46 2.04
C ARG A 55 8.21 -10.46 1.17
N THR A 56 8.94 -9.71 0.34
CA THR A 56 8.40 -8.67 -0.53
C THR A 56 7.28 -9.16 -1.45
N ARG A 57 7.49 -10.26 -2.19
CA ARG A 57 6.57 -10.67 -3.26
C ARG A 57 5.15 -10.99 -2.75
N ASP A 58 5.03 -11.76 -1.68
CA ASP A 58 3.72 -12.13 -1.12
C ASP A 58 2.96 -10.90 -0.58
N ALA A 59 3.68 -9.95 0.02
CA ALA A 59 3.11 -8.69 0.49
C ALA A 59 2.65 -7.80 -0.67
N LEU A 60 3.42 -7.74 -1.76
CA LEU A 60 3.05 -7.03 -2.98
C LEU A 60 1.80 -7.63 -3.64
N ASP A 61 1.74 -8.96 -3.73
CA ASP A 61 0.58 -9.67 -4.29
C ASP A 61 -0.67 -9.48 -3.41
N SER A 62 -0.50 -9.43 -2.09
CA SER A 62 -1.60 -9.11 -1.17
C SER A 62 -2.10 -7.68 -1.34
N ALA A 63 -1.19 -6.70 -1.37
CA ALA A 63 -1.55 -5.30 -1.58
C ALA A 63 -2.27 -5.11 -2.93
N HIS A 64 -1.87 -5.84 -3.98
CA HIS A 64 -2.56 -5.81 -5.26
C HIS A 64 -4.02 -6.29 -5.15
N ARG A 65 -4.28 -7.43 -4.50
CA ARG A 65 -5.64 -7.94 -4.29
C ARG A 65 -6.49 -6.98 -3.48
N ASP A 66 -5.91 -6.37 -2.44
CA ASP A 66 -6.60 -5.38 -1.63
C ASP A 66 -7.03 -4.16 -2.47
N HIS A 67 -6.17 -3.70 -3.38
CA HIS A 67 -6.51 -2.60 -4.29
C HIS A 67 -7.64 -2.95 -5.26
N GLU A 68 -7.70 -4.19 -5.76
CA GLU A 68 -8.82 -4.65 -6.59
C GLU A 68 -10.13 -4.62 -5.81
N GLN A 69 -10.12 -5.04 -4.54
CA GLN A 69 -11.31 -4.97 -3.68
C GLN A 69 -11.75 -3.52 -3.42
N ILE A 70 -10.81 -2.63 -3.11
CA ILE A 70 -11.09 -1.20 -2.93
C ILE A 70 -11.69 -0.61 -4.22
N LEU A 71 -11.08 -0.91 -5.37
CA LEU A 71 -11.56 -0.41 -6.66
C LEU A 71 -12.98 -0.91 -6.97
N GLY A 72 -13.24 -2.20 -6.74
CA GLY A 72 -14.58 -2.78 -6.94
C GLY A 72 -15.64 -2.13 -6.05
N ALA A 73 -15.31 -1.87 -4.78
CA ALA A 73 -16.21 -1.19 -3.84
C ALA A 73 -16.43 0.29 -4.18
N LEU A 74 -15.40 0.99 -4.68
CA LEU A 74 -15.56 2.36 -5.17
C LEU A 74 -16.43 2.41 -6.44
N GLN A 75 -16.27 1.43 -7.35
CA GLN A 75 -17.07 1.33 -8.57
C GLN A 75 -18.56 1.06 -8.29
N SER A 76 -18.87 0.31 -7.22
CA SER A 76 -20.26 0.13 -6.78
C SER A 76 -20.87 1.37 -6.13
N ARG A 77 -20.07 2.42 -5.89
CA ARG A 77 -20.46 3.69 -5.25
C ARG A 77 -21.06 3.52 -3.86
N ASP A 78 -20.67 2.44 -3.16
CA ASP A 78 -21.08 2.20 -1.79
C ASP A 78 -19.92 2.54 -0.83
N ALA A 79 -20.17 3.52 0.03
CA ALA A 79 -19.17 4.04 0.95
C ALA A 79 -18.77 3.03 2.04
N LEU A 80 -19.69 2.16 2.47
CA LEU A 80 -19.44 1.28 3.61
C LEU A 80 -18.48 0.12 3.25
N PRO A 81 -18.69 -0.63 2.14
CA PRO A 81 -17.72 -1.61 1.65
C PRO A 81 -16.39 -0.99 1.27
N ALA A 82 -16.37 0.23 0.71
CA ALA A 82 -15.13 0.90 0.35
C ALA A 82 -14.30 1.25 1.60
N ALA A 83 -14.94 1.77 2.64
CA ALA A 83 -14.30 2.05 3.92
C ALA A 83 -13.77 0.76 4.57
N ALA A 84 -14.57 -0.32 4.58
CA ALA A 84 -14.16 -1.61 5.15
C ALA A 84 -12.94 -2.19 4.43
N ALA A 85 -12.94 -2.21 3.10
CA ALA A 85 -11.81 -2.68 2.29
C ALA A 85 -10.55 -1.85 2.53
N ALA A 86 -10.69 -0.51 2.63
CA ALA A 86 -9.57 0.37 2.94
C ALA A 86 -9.00 0.13 4.36
N THR A 87 -9.85 -0.13 5.35
CA THR A 87 -9.41 -0.48 6.71
C THR A 87 -8.61 -1.78 6.72
N VAL A 88 -9.11 -2.83 6.05
CA VAL A 88 -8.40 -4.12 5.95
C VAL A 88 -7.02 -3.93 5.31
N HIS A 89 -6.95 -3.17 4.21
CA HIS A 89 -5.69 -2.87 3.52
C HIS A 89 -4.68 -2.16 4.43
N ILE A 90 -5.11 -1.13 5.16
CA ILE A 90 -4.23 -0.38 6.09
C ILE A 90 -3.73 -1.30 7.20
N THR A 91 -4.60 -2.10 7.80
CA THR A 91 -4.23 -3.05 8.87
C THR A 91 -3.24 -4.11 8.37
N ALA A 92 -3.41 -4.62 7.14
CA ALA A 92 -2.45 -5.55 6.54
C ALA A 92 -1.07 -4.90 6.36
N MET A 93 -1.03 -3.63 5.94
CA MET A 93 0.22 -2.88 5.81
C MET A 93 0.88 -2.59 7.17
N GLU A 94 0.11 -2.26 8.20
CA GLU A 94 0.63 -2.06 9.57
C GLU A 94 1.25 -3.34 10.13
N GLN A 95 0.59 -4.49 9.94
CA GLN A 95 1.13 -5.80 10.36
C GLN A 95 2.41 -6.15 9.62
N TRP A 96 2.44 -5.91 8.31
CA TRP A 96 3.62 -6.14 7.50
C TRP A 96 4.78 -5.22 7.89
N LEU A 97 4.50 -3.95 8.21
CA LEU A 97 5.48 -3.00 8.72
C LEU A 97 6.08 -3.48 10.06
N ALA A 98 5.23 -3.88 11.00
CA ALA A 98 5.66 -4.38 12.31
C ALA A 98 6.55 -5.63 12.19
N ALA A 99 6.18 -6.56 11.31
CA ALA A 99 6.97 -7.77 11.04
C ALA A 99 8.32 -7.43 10.38
N SER A 100 8.34 -6.52 9.40
CA SER A 100 9.56 -6.13 8.69
C SER A 100 10.56 -5.40 9.60
N LEU A 101 10.07 -4.55 10.50
CA LEU A 101 10.93 -3.86 11.48
C LEU A 101 11.53 -4.82 12.51
N SER A 102 10.78 -5.87 12.86
CA SER A 102 11.24 -6.91 13.77
C SER A 102 12.31 -7.80 13.12
N ASP A 103 12.17 -8.11 11.82
CA ASP A 103 13.17 -8.86 11.05
C ASP A 103 14.48 -8.06 10.84
N ASP A 104 14.38 -6.75 10.58
CA ASP A 104 15.54 -5.84 10.49
C ASP A 104 16.30 -5.77 11.82
N ALA A 105 15.56 -5.71 12.94
CA ALA A 105 16.15 -5.74 14.28
C ALA A 105 16.86 -7.06 14.59
N LEU A 106 16.29 -8.21 14.19
CA LEU A 106 16.92 -9.53 14.34
C LEU A 106 18.23 -9.63 13.54
N ARG A 107 18.23 -9.17 12.28
CA ARG A 107 19.44 -9.18 11.43
C ARG A 107 20.57 -8.29 11.95
N ALA A 108 20.24 -7.19 12.62
CA ALA A 108 21.23 -6.30 13.21
C ALA A 108 21.92 -6.88 14.47
N ILE A 109 21.36 -7.93 15.07
CA ILE A 109 21.94 -8.63 16.22
C ILE A 109 22.87 -9.77 15.77
N ASP A 110 22.60 -10.36 14.60
CA ASP A 110 23.32 -11.50 14.03
C ASP A 110 24.50 -11.12 13.11
N GLY A 111 24.79 -9.82 12.91
CA GLY A 111 25.86 -9.30 12.04
C GLY A 111 26.87 -8.43 12.76
#